data_AF-A0A533VM76-F1
#
_entry.id   AF-A0A533VM76-F1
#
_cell.length_a   1.000
_cell.length_b   1.000
_cell.length_c   1.000
_cell.angle_alpha   90.00
_cell.angle_beta   90.00
_cell.angle_gamma   90.00
#
_symmetry.space_group_name_H-M   'P 1'
#
loop_
_entity.id
_entity.type
_entity.pdbx_description
1 polymer ?
#
loop_
_entity_poly.entity_id
_entity_poly.type
_entity_poly.pdbx_seq_one_letter_code
_entity_poly.pdbx_strand_id
1 'polypeptide(L)'
;MTIDSSIGPSVPKQEIGAHGVESAPAVANESAFIGARSGTGFLPSLAANAPEKLDPILSLKSVNQNYEPSEEVLDLLDTFRTMTNDCVRIGLANNASTLKRLSLLCYKELSRYNIVSYYKLHAISRAAGMLASRKKSIMRGVATKDPYAVRPQLVSC
;
A
#
# COMPACT_ATOMS: atom_id res chain seq x y z
N MET A 1 10.56 59.68 -11.62
CA MET A 1 11.52 58.83 -10.89
C MET A 1 11.12 57.39 -11.20
N THR A 2 11.58 56.81 -12.30
CA THR A 2 12.91 56.21 -12.53
C THR A 2 12.84 54.70 -12.25
N ILE A 3 12.98 53.96 -13.36
CA ILE A 3 13.23 52.53 -13.57
C ILE A 3 13.88 51.74 -12.43
N ASP A 4 13.59 50.42 -12.33
CA ASP A 4 14.53 49.43 -12.89
C ASP A 4 13.93 48.04 -13.20
N SER A 5 14.63 47.27 -14.03
CA SER A 5 14.24 45.95 -14.57
C SER A 5 15.36 44.90 -14.40
N SER A 6 15.05 43.69 -13.92
CA SER A 6 15.85 42.45 -14.13
C SER A 6 15.01 41.22 -13.75
N ILE A 7 14.86 40.11 -14.49
CA ILE A 7 15.62 39.42 -15.56
C ILE A 7 16.85 38.62 -15.10
N GLY A 8 16.64 37.31 -14.83
CA GLY A 8 17.58 36.18 -15.01
C GLY A 8 18.84 36.10 -14.14
N PRO A 9 19.65 35.02 -14.22
CA PRO A 9 19.47 33.73 -14.92
C PRO A 9 18.88 32.65 -13.97
N SER A 10 18.57 31.37 -14.28
CA SER A 10 18.72 30.44 -15.42
C SER A 10 20.02 29.60 -15.56
N VAL A 11 19.89 28.40 -16.19
CA VAL A 11 20.95 27.44 -16.61
C VAL A 11 21.69 26.70 -15.46
N PRO A 12 22.10 25.40 -15.60
CA PRO A 12 22.04 24.50 -16.76
C PRO A 12 21.10 23.28 -16.62
N LYS A 13 20.67 22.78 -17.78
CA LYS A 13 20.24 21.38 -17.96
C LYS A 13 21.49 20.48 -18.05
N GLN A 14 21.44 19.27 -17.49
CA GLN A 14 22.33 18.18 -17.89
C GLN A 14 21.51 17.08 -18.55
N GLU A 15 21.74 16.89 -19.86
CA GLU A 15 21.37 15.68 -20.58
C GLU A 15 22.59 14.76 -20.61
N ILE A 16 22.47 13.52 -20.12
CA ILE A 16 23.39 12.43 -20.48
C ILE A 16 22.57 11.14 -20.63
N GLY A 17 22.60 10.59 -21.84
CA GLY A 17 22.92 9.18 -22.10
C GLY A 17 21.99 8.09 -21.56
N ALA A 18 21.30 7.46 -22.51
CA ALA A 18 20.64 6.17 -22.33
C ALA A 18 21.54 5.06 -21.77
N HIS A 19 20.94 4.07 -21.10
CA HIS A 19 21.05 2.65 -21.50
C HIS A 19 19.96 1.84 -20.79
N GLY A 20 19.19 1.07 -21.55
CA GLY A 20 18.24 0.11 -20.98
C GLY A 20 18.93 -1.22 -20.69
N VAL A 21 18.63 -1.83 -19.54
CA VAL A 21 18.74 -3.28 -19.33
C VAL A 21 17.52 -3.74 -18.55
N GLU A 22 16.78 -4.64 -19.17
CA GLU A 22 15.71 -5.45 -18.59
C GLU A 22 16.25 -6.33 -17.45
N SER A 23 15.66 -6.26 -16.25
CA SER A 23 15.83 -7.28 -15.20
C SER A 23 14.76 -7.17 -14.12
N ALA A 24 13.90 -8.19 -14.05
CA ALA A 24 12.95 -8.35 -12.96
C ALA A 24 13.64 -8.99 -11.73
N PRO A 25 13.38 -8.51 -10.50
CA PRO A 25 13.79 -9.22 -9.29
C PRO A 25 12.72 -10.24 -8.84
N ALA A 26 13.11 -11.50 -8.98
CA ALA A 26 12.66 -12.70 -8.26
C ALA A 26 11.53 -12.57 -7.21
N VAL A 27 10.47 -13.34 -7.43
CA VAL A 27 9.54 -13.76 -6.38
C VAL A 27 10.29 -14.62 -5.36
N ALA A 28 10.42 -14.14 -4.12
CA ALA A 28 10.96 -14.92 -3.01
C ALA A 28 9.90 -15.91 -2.50
N ASN A 29 10.27 -17.19 -2.44
CA ASN A 29 9.45 -18.30 -1.98
C ASN A 29 9.66 -18.57 -0.47
N GLU A 30 8.77 -18.07 0.38
CA GLU A 30 8.74 -18.46 1.80
C GLU A 30 8.09 -19.84 1.98
N SER A 31 8.87 -20.90 1.72
CA SER A 31 8.47 -22.29 1.91
C SER A 31 9.42 -23.03 2.86
N ALA A 32 9.38 -22.71 4.17
CA ALA A 32 10.22 -23.37 5.17
C ALA A 32 9.69 -23.27 6.63
N PHE A 33 8.49 -23.79 6.92
CA PHE A 33 8.18 -24.22 8.29
C PHE A 33 7.07 -25.28 8.34
N ILE A 34 7.44 -26.52 8.66
CA ILE A 34 6.87 -27.40 9.71
C ILE A 34 7.75 -28.66 9.71
N GLY A 35 8.35 -28.99 10.86
CA GLY A 35 9.08 -30.24 11.04
C GLY A 35 8.16 -31.37 11.51
N ALA A 36 8.45 -32.59 11.09
CA ALA A 36 7.86 -33.81 11.66
C ALA A 36 8.93 -34.89 11.82
N ARG A 37 8.83 -35.66 12.90
CA ARG A 37 9.85 -36.62 13.34
C ARG A 37 9.75 -37.95 12.59
N SER A 38 10.88 -38.59 12.36
CA SER A 38 10.96 -40.00 11.97
C SER A 38 10.33 -40.89 13.05
N GLY A 39 9.28 -41.64 12.69
CA GLY A 39 8.63 -42.61 13.55
C GLY A 39 8.16 -43.81 12.73
N THR A 40 8.81 -44.95 12.91
CA THR A 40 8.47 -46.23 12.28
C THR A 40 7.17 -46.79 12.88
N GLY A 41 6.19 -47.13 12.04
CA GLY A 41 4.89 -47.65 12.50
C GLY A 41 4.20 -48.50 11.43
N PHE A 42 4.17 -49.81 11.70
CA PHE A 42 3.48 -50.91 11.02
C PHE A 42 2.15 -50.57 10.32
N LEU A 43 1.92 -51.16 9.13
CA LEU A 43 0.62 -51.22 8.46
C LEU A 43 -0.30 -52.29 9.09
N PRO A 44 -1.60 -52.02 9.26
CA PRO A 44 -2.66 -53.03 9.24
C PRO A 44 -3.31 -53.13 7.85
N SER A 45 -4.00 -54.25 7.63
CA SER A 45 -4.51 -54.71 6.34
C SER A 45 -5.67 -53.92 5.74
N LEU A 46 -5.72 -53.99 4.41
CA LEU A 46 -6.82 -53.63 3.51
C LEU A 46 -8.21 -54.05 4.04
N ALA A 47 -9.09 -53.08 4.30
CA ALA A 47 -10.53 -53.27 4.42
C ALA A 47 -11.24 -52.14 3.65
N ALA A 48 -12.22 -52.50 2.83
CA ALA A 48 -12.78 -51.60 1.83
C ALA A 48 -13.56 -50.43 2.45
N ASN A 49 -13.15 -49.21 2.13
CA ASN A 49 -14.06 -48.06 2.05
C ASN A 49 -13.94 -47.48 0.63
N ALA A 50 -15.08 -47.08 0.06
CA ALA A 50 -15.13 -46.53 -1.28
C ALA A 50 -14.20 -45.31 -1.39
N PRO A 51 -13.63 -45.02 -2.58
CA PRO A 51 -12.86 -43.80 -2.76
C PRO A 51 -13.79 -42.61 -2.55
N GLU A 52 -13.65 -41.92 -1.41
CA GLU A 52 -14.17 -40.56 -1.29
C GLU A 52 -13.54 -39.76 -2.43
N LYS A 53 -14.39 -39.41 -3.38
CA LYS A 53 -14.02 -38.71 -4.59
C LYS A 53 -13.57 -37.32 -4.17
N LEU A 54 -12.26 -37.14 -4.00
CA LEU A 54 -11.64 -35.83 -3.80
C LEU A 54 -12.13 -34.91 -4.92
N ASP A 55 -12.99 -33.96 -4.57
CA ASP A 55 -13.47 -32.99 -5.53
C ASP A 55 -12.26 -32.22 -6.07
N PRO A 56 -12.07 -32.19 -7.40
CA PRO A 56 -10.88 -31.59 -7.99
C PRO A 56 -10.84 -30.11 -7.63
N ILE A 57 -9.71 -29.64 -7.09
CA ILE A 57 -9.51 -28.22 -6.78
C ILE A 57 -9.59 -27.43 -8.10
N LEU A 58 -10.74 -26.83 -8.36
CA LEU A 58 -10.99 -26.04 -9.56
C LEU A 58 -10.17 -24.75 -9.50
N SER A 59 -9.25 -24.58 -10.45
CA SER A 59 -8.51 -23.33 -10.59
C SER A 59 -9.41 -22.24 -11.17
N LEU A 60 -9.75 -21.27 -10.32
CA LEU A 60 -10.49 -20.07 -10.74
C LEU A 60 -9.53 -19.09 -11.41
N LYS A 61 -9.87 -18.63 -12.62
CA LYS A 61 -9.15 -17.55 -13.30
C LYS A 61 -9.74 -16.20 -12.90
N SER A 62 -8.89 -15.23 -12.59
CA SER A 62 -9.33 -13.85 -12.41
C SER A 62 -9.78 -13.25 -13.75
N VAL A 63 -10.99 -12.70 -13.77
CA VAL A 63 -11.51 -11.94 -14.92
C VAL A 63 -11.33 -10.46 -14.63
N ASN A 64 -10.71 -9.72 -15.55
CA ASN A 64 -10.67 -8.27 -15.47
C ASN A 64 -12.02 -7.71 -15.93
N GLN A 65 -12.75 -7.05 -15.03
CA GLN A 65 -14.03 -6.42 -15.34
C GLN A 65 -13.78 -4.95 -15.70
N ASN A 66 -14.10 -4.58 -16.94
CA ASN A 66 -14.03 -3.19 -17.39
C ASN A 66 -15.24 -2.41 -16.83
N TYR A 67 -15.05 -1.80 -15.66
CA TYR A 67 -16.02 -0.92 -15.03
C TYR A 67 -15.65 0.55 -15.30
N GLU A 68 -16.62 1.31 -15.82
CA GLU A 68 -16.52 2.76 -15.95
C GLU A 68 -17.16 3.40 -14.69
N PRO A 69 -16.36 4.02 -13.81
CA PRO A 69 -16.86 4.61 -12.57
C PRO A 69 -17.67 5.89 -12.83
N SER A 70 -18.72 6.11 -12.04
CA SER A 70 -19.42 7.40 -12.04
C SER A 70 -18.55 8.51 -11.44
N GLU A 71 -18.87 9.76 -11.79
CA GLU A 71 -18.21 10.97 -11.27
C GLU A 71 -18.18 10.99 -9.73
N GLU A 72 -19.29 10.66 -9.07
CA GLU A 72 -19.38 10.56 -7.60
C GLU A 72 -18.37 9.56 -7.00
N VAL A 73 -18.09 8.45 -7.69
CA VAL A 73 -17.11 7.45 -7.24
C VAL A 73 -15.69 7.97 -7.42
N LEU A 74 -15.41 8.70 -8.51
CA LEU A 74 -14.12 9.34 -8.76
C LEU A 74 -13.84 10.41 -7.68
N ASP A 75 -14.81 11.28 -7.38
CA ASP A 75 -14.73 12.30 -6.33
C ASP A 75 -14.47 11.70 -4.95
N LEU A 76 -15.15 10.59 -4.62
CA LEU A 76 -14.92 9.86 -3.38
C LEU A 76 -13.49 9.31 -3.30
N LEU A 77 -12.98 8.74 -4.41
CA LEU A 77 -11.63 8.18 -4.49
C LEU A 77 -10.55 9.25 -4.37
N ASP A 78 -10.70 10.41 -5.02
CA ASP A 78 -9.75 11.52 -4.93
C ASP A 78 -9.83 12.25 -3.57
N THR A 79 -11.02 12.35 -2.97
CA THR A 79 -11.13 12.90 -1.62
C THR A 79 -10.49 11.95 -0.59
N PHE A 80 -10.68 10.63 -0.71
CA PHE A 80 -10.01 9.65 0.15
C PHE A 80 -8.48 9.68 0.00
N ARG A 81 -7.98 9.84 -1.24
CA ARG A 81 -6.55 10.05 -1.52
C ARG A 81 -6.03 11.32 -0.85
N THR A 82 -6.78 12.43 -0.93
CA THR A 82 -6.41 13.72 -0.31
C THR A 82 -6.40 13.61 1.23
N MET A 83 -7.43 13.02 1.83
CA MET A 83 -7.49 12.70 3.26
C MET A 83 -6.31 11.84 3.72
N THR A 84 -5.95 10.81 2.95
CA THR A 84 -4.79 9.96 3.26
C THR A 84 -3.49 10.76 3.22
N ASN A 85 -3.32 11.64 2.23
CA ASN A 85 -2.14 12.50 2.11
C ASN A 85 -2.03 13.52 3.26
N ASP A 86 -3.14 14.09 3.73
CA ASP A 86 -3.14 14.93 4.94
C ASP A 86 -2.73 14.15 6.19
N CYS A 87 -3.29 12.97 6.42
CA CYS A 87 -2.92 12.10 7.53
C CYS A 87 -1.42 11.75 7.51
N VAL A 88 -0.86 11.51 6.32
CA VAL A 88 0.58 11.27 6.15
C VAL A 88 1.40 12.53 6.47
N ARG A 89 1.00 13.70 5.97
CA ARG A 89 1.67 14.99 6.26
C ARG A 89 1.65 15.32 7.76
N ILE A 90 0.51 15.15 8.42
CA ILE A 90 0.35 15.32 9.88
C ILE A 90 1.23 14.31 10.63
N GLY A 91 1.26 13.05 10.18
CA GLY A 91 2.08 12.00 10.76
C GLY A 91 3.58 12.24 10.66
N LEU A 92 4.07 12.72 9.52
CA LEU A 92 5.47 13.13 9.33
C LEU A 92 5.82 14.31 10.25
N ALA A 93 5.01 15.37 10.28
CA ALA A 93 5.23 16.54 11.12
C ALA A 93 5.28 16.21 12.63
N ASN A 94 4.47 15.23 13.09
CA ASN A 94 4.36 14.85 14.50
C ASN A 94 5.16 13.59 14.88
N ASN A 95 5.96 13.05 13.95
CA ASN A 95 6.66 11.75 14.05
C ASN A 95 5.76 10.60 14.55
N ALA A 96 4.49 10.60 14.14
CA ALA A 96 3.47 9.67 14.58
C ALA A 96 3.28 8.55 13.55
N SER A 97 3.65 7.31 13.90
CA SER A 97 3.48 6.13 13.04
C SER A 97 2.50 5.08 13.59
N THR A 98 1.88 5.32 14.75
CA THR A 98 0.94 4.39 15.39
C THR A 98 -0.49 4.84 15.15
N LEU A 99 -1.39 3.87 14.88
CA LEU A 99 -2.79 4.13 14.59
C LEU A 99 -3.45 5.02 15.67
N LYS A 100 -3.31 4.64 16.95
CA LYS A 100 -3.87 5.40 18.09
C LYS A 100 -3.44 6.88 18.11
N ARG A 101 -2.16 7.18 17.83
CA ARG A 101 -1.64 8.56 17.86
C ARG A 101 -2.07 9.33 16.62
N LEU A 102 -2.09 8.69 15.45
CA LEU A 102 -2.61 9.29 14.21
C LEU A 102 -4.11 9.59 14.30
N SER A 103 -4.93 8.71 14.89
CA SER A 103 -6.36 8.97 15.08
C SER A 103 -6.61 10.20 15.94
N LEU A 104 -5.90 10.37 17.06
CA LEU A 104 -6.06 11.54 17.94
C LEU A 104 -5.70 12.86 17.23
N LEU A 105 -4.68 12.86 16.37
CA LEU A 105 -4.25 14.04 15.63
C LEU A 105 -5.14 14.33 14.42
N CYS A 106 -5.38 13.31 13.59
CA CYS A 106 -5.98 13.49 12.26
C CYS A 106 -7.51 13.52 12.28
N TYR A 107 -8.18 12.86 13.23
CA TYR A 107 -9.64 12.74 13.20
C TYR A 107 -10.35 14.10 13.34
N LYS A 108 -9.77 15.03 14.14
CA LYS A 108 -10.26 16.41 14.22
C LYS A 108 -10.03 17.17 12.92
N GLU A 109 -8.84 17.08 12.32
CA GLU A 109 -8.50 17.74 11.06
C GLU A 109 -9.36 17.24 9.88
N LEU A 110 -9.70 15.95 9.87
CA LEU A 110 -10.56 15.32 8.87
C LEU A 110 -12.05 15.69 9.01
N SER A 111 -12.44 16.44 10.04
CA SER A 111 -13.81 16.99 10.15
C SER A 111 -14.18 17.91 8.99
N ARG A 112 -13.20 18.56 8.36
CA ARG A 112 -13.37 19.45 7.18
C ARG A 112 -13.93 18.76 5.94
N TYR A 113 -13.82 17.43 5.86
CA TYR A 113 -14.32 16.64 4.74
C TYR A 113 -15.76 16.22 5.00
N ASN A 114 -16.69 16.56 4.09
CA ASN A 114 -18.10 16.17 4.19
C ASN A 114 -18.32 14.70 3.75
N ILE A 115 -17.70 13.76 4.47
CA ILE A 115 -17.71 12.33 4.19
C ILE A 115 -17.99 11.55 5.48
N VAL A 116 -18.64 10.40 5.34
CA VAL A 116 -18.92 9.40 6.40
C VAL A 116 -17.65 9.07 7.21
N SER A 117 -17.80 8.98 8.53
CA SER A 117 -16.71 8.71 9.48
C SER A 117 -15.93 7.42 9.21
N TYR A 118 -16.58 6.40 8.63
CA TYR A 118 -15.96 5.15 8.17
C TYR A 118 -14.74 5.41 7.27
N TYR A 119 -14.91 6.19 6.20
CA TYR A 119 -13.82 6.50 5.28
C TYR A 119 -12.73 7.37 5.92
N LYS A 120 -13.06 8.19 6.92
CA LYS A 120 -12.09 8.97 7.71
C LYS A 120 -11.17 8.06 8.52
N LEU A 121 -11.72 7.05 9.19
CA LEU A 121 -10.94 6.06 9.94
C LEU A 121 -10.05 5.23 9.01
N HIS A 122 -10.54 4.85 7.84
CA HIS A 122 -9.78 4.07 6.85
C HIS A 122 -8.63 4.86 6.23
N ALA A 123 -8.80 6.16 5.94
CA ALA A 123 -7.71 7.02 5.50
C ALA A 123 -6.60 7.14 6.57
N ILE A 124 -6.98 7.24 7.86
CA ILE A 124 -6.04 7.26 8.99
C ILE A 124 -5.30 5.92 9.11
N SER A 125 -6.01 4.79 9.00
CA SER A 125 -5.43 3.44 9.01
C SER A 125 -4.43 3.24 7.87
N ARG A 126 -4.80 3.64 6.64
CA ARG A 126 -3.93 3.57 5.47
C ARG A 126 -2.66 4.41 5.64
N ALA A 127 -2.79 5.64 6.13
CA ALA A 127 -1.67 6.52 6.43
C ALA A 127 -0.74 5.94 7.51
N ALA A 128 -1.29 5.34 8.57
CA ALA A 128 -0.51 4.67 9.62
C ALA A 128 0.32 3.51 9.05
N GLY A 129 -0.25 2.70 8.16
CA GLY A 129 0.47 1.64 7.45
C GLY A 129 1.63 2.16 6.59
N MET A 130 1.42 3.26 5.86
CA MET A 130 2.45 3.90 5.04
C MET A 130 3.62 4.43 5.90
N LEU A 131 3.32 5.10 7.01
CA LEU A 131 4.30 5.66 7.94
C LEU A 131 5.06 4.56 8.71
N ALA A 132 4.38 3.49 9.11
CA ALA A 132 5.00 2.32 9.72
C ALA A 132 5.94 1.58 8.74
N SER A 133 5.54 1.47 7.47
CA SER A 133 6.40 0.91 6.42
C SER A 133 7.65 1.78 6.19
N ARG A 134 7.49 3.11 6.03
CA ARG A 134 8.59 4.08 5.93
C ARG A 134 9.57 3.94 7.11
N LYS A 135 9.05 3.84 8.34
CA LYS A 135 9.88 3.64 9.55
C LYS A 135 10.68 2.34 9.49
N LYS A 136 10.08 1.23 9.04
CA LYS A 136 10.78 -0.05 8.85
C LYS A 136 11.88 0.04 7.76
N SER A 137 11.63 0.74 6.65
CA SER A 137 12.64 0.92 5.59
C SER A 137 13.83 1.76 6.06
N ILE A 138 13.59 2.83 6.81
CA ILE A 138 14.64 3.67 7.42
C ILE A 138 15.47 2.85 8.43
N MET A 139 14.82 2.03 9.27
CA MET A 139 15.53 1.12 10.18
C MET A 139 16.41 0.07 9.47
N ARG A 140 16.16 -0.19 8.18
CA ARG A 140 16.97 -1.09 7.33
C ARG A 140 18.06 -0.35 6.54
N GLY A 141 18.23 0.96 6.74
CA GLY A 141 19.20 1.79 6.00
C GLY A 141 18.80 2.09 4.55
N VAL A 142 17.57 1.80 4.13
CA VAL A 142 17.11 2.05 2.76
C VAL A 142 16.75 3.53 2.59
N ALA A 143 17.36 4.21 1.61
CA ALA A 143 17.01 5.58 1.24
C ALA A 143 15.52 5.65 0.85
N THR A 144 14.71 6.27 1.72
CA THR A 144 13.24 6.23 1.63
C THR A 144 12.68 7.64 1.46
N LYS A 145 12.09 7.92 0.29
CA LYS A 145 11.36 9.17 0.02
C LYS A 145 10.12 9.27 0.93
N ASP A 146 9.65 10.49 1.17
CA ASP A 146 8.39 10.70 1.88
C ASP A 146 7.20 10.02 1.17
N PRO A 147 6.42 9.20 1.88
CA PRO A 147 5.32 8.45 1.29
C PRO A 147 4.15 9.37 0.96
N TYR A 148 3.43 9.07 -0.12
CA TYR A 148 2.21 9.77 -0.51
C TYR A 148 1.34 8.83 -1.37
N ALA A 149 0.03 9.03 -1.33
CA ALA A 149 -0.94 8.32 -2.14
C ALA A 149 -0.98 8.93 -3.55
N VAL A 150 -0.34 8.24 -4.50
CA VAL A 150 -0.32 8.62 -5.93
C VAL A 150 -1.69 8.36 -6.57
N ARG A 151 -2.20 7.12 -6.42
CA ARG A 151 -3.42 6.65 -7.09
C ARG A 151 -4.65 6.86 -6.22
N PRO A 152 -5.78 7.32 -6.80
CA PRO A 152 -7.08 7.22 -6.15
C PRO A 152 -7.39 5.73 -5.90
N GLN A 153 -7.60 5.36 -4.64
CA GLN A 153 -7.87 3.99 -4.23
C GLN A 153 -8.68 4.04 -2.93
N LEU A 154 -9.71 3.22 -2.81
CA LEU A 154 -10.43 3.05 -1.54
C LEU A 154 -9.97 1.74 -0.90
N VAL A 155 -9.62 1.79 0.39
CA VAL A 155 -9.16 0.60 1.14
C VAL A 155 -10.12 0.35 2.29
N SER A 156 -10.88 -0.74 2.22
CA SER A 156 -11.53 -1.33 3.37
C SER A 156 -10.47 -1.95 4.29
N CYS A 157 -10.38 -1.47 5.52
CA CYS A 157 -9.53 -2.05 6.57
C CYS A 157 -10.28 -3.13 7.35
#